data_AF-A0AAX3EQ33-F1
#
_entry.id   AF-A0AAX3EQ33-F1
#
_cell.length_a   1.000
_cell.length_b   1.000
_cell.length_c   1.000
_cell.angle_alpha   90.00
_cell.angle_beta   90.00
_cell.angle_gamma   90.00
#
_symmetry.space_group_name_H-M   'P 1'
#
loop_
_entity.id
_entity.type
_entity.pdbx_description
1 polymer ?
#
loop_
_entity_poly.entity_id
_entity_poly.type
_entity_poly.pdbx_seq_one_letter_code
_entity_poly.pdbx_strand_id
1 'polypeptide(L)' 'MSSFSKLSTGRPSQSATAKAKLMESLKDEVPAEQLQRVNFEVPRSKHAKLKILAAKRNQSVKEFLTAYIDSFPDE' A
#
# COMPACT_ATOMS: atom_id res chain seq x y z
N MET A 1 -29.59 -24.12 -23.72
CA MET A 1 -29.99 -22.71 -23.98
C MET A 1 -29.45 -21.86 -22.84
N SER A 2 -28.33 -21.19 -23.09
CA SER A 2 -27.47 -20.54 -22.10
C SER A 2 -28.13 -19.29 -21.50
N SER A 3 -28.09 -19.16 -20.18
CA SER A 3 -28.67 -18.02 -19.45
C SER A 3 -27.81 -16.75 -19.57
N PHE A 4 -27.84 -16.12 -20.74
CA PHE A 4 -27.31 -14.76 -20.96
C PHE A 4 -28.35 -13.71 -20.52
N SER A 5 -28.74 -13.74 -19.25
CA SER A 5 -29.59 -12.68 -18.69
C SER A 5 -28.76 -11.80 -17.76
N LYS A 6 -28.64 -10.52 -18.15
CA LYS A 6 -28.07 -9.38 -17.40
C LYS A 6 -26.54 -9.19 -17.42
N LEU A 7 -25.96 -9.05 -18.60
CA LEU A 7 -24.83 -8.13 -18.76
C LEU A 7 -25.38 -6.78 -19.22
N SER A 8 -25.86 -5.99 -18.26
CA SER A 8 -26.25 -4.60 -18.50
C SER A 8 -24.99 -3.78 -18.73
N THR A 9 -24.90 -3.12 -19.89
CA THR A 9 -23.83 -2.18 -20.27
C THR A 9 -23.94 -0.85 -19.51
N GLY A 10 -24.10 -0.91 -18.18
CA GLY A 10 -24.09 0.24 -17.29
C GLY A 10 -22.68 0.54 -16.77
N ARG A 11 -22.42 1.80 -16.41
CA ARG A 11 -21.18 2.16 -15.70
C ARG A 11 -21.11 1.34 -14.39
N PRO A 12 -20.01 0.64 -14.09
CA PRO A 12 -19.88 -0.17 -12.88
C PRO A 12 -20.04 0.63 -11.58
N SER A 13 -20.05 1.97 -11.64
CA SER A 13 -20.38 2.85 -10.52
C SER A 13 -21.89 2.95 -10.18
N GLN A 14 -22.78 2.41 -11.01
CA GLN A 14 -24.24 2.54 -10.81
C GLN A 14 -24.82 1.60 -9.76
N SER A 15 -24.22 0.44 -9.51
CA SER A 15 -24.69 -0.43 -8.43
C SER A 15 -24.11 0.05 -7.11
N ALA A 16 -24.97 0.21 -6.09
CA ALA A 16 -24.55 0.61 -4.75
C ALA A 16 -23.48 -0.34 -4.18
N THR A 17 -23.52 -1.63 -4.57
CA THR A 17 -22.55 -2.65 -4.17
C THR A 17 -21.19 -2.50 -4.84
N ALA A 18 -21.13 -2.15 -6.14
CA ALA A 18 -19.85 -1.90 -6.82
C ALA A 18 -19.26 -0.54 -6.41
N LYS A 19 -20.11 0.45 -6.12
CA LYS A 19 -19.67 1.73 -5.54
C LYS A 19 -19.08 1.54 -4.14
N ALA A 20 -19.71 0.74 -3.28
CA ALA A 20 -19.19 0.46 -1.95
C ALA A 20 -17.83 -0.26 -2.00
N LYS A 21 -17.68 -1.27 -2.88
CA LYS A 21 -16.40 -1.97 -3.08
C LYS A 21 -15.30 -1.06 -3.63
N LEU A 22 -15.64 -0.17 -4.56
CA LEU A 22 -14.69 0.81 -5.10
C LEU A 22 -14.27 1.83 -4.02
N MET A 23 -15.22 2.29 -3.20
CA MET A 23 -14.92 3.15 -2.05
C MET A 23 -14.03 2.46 -1.02
N GLU A 24 -14.25 1.17 -0.77
CA GLU A 24 -13.40 0.36 0.11
C GLU A 24 -11.97 0.22 -0.42
N SER A 25 -11.80 -0.03 -1.73
CA SER A 25 -10.46 -0.09 -2.35
C SER A 25 -9.71 1.24 -2.40
N LEU A 26 -10.41 2.36 -2.25
CA LEU A 26 -9.85 3.72 -2.26
C LEU A 26 -9.64 4.30 -0.86
N LYS A 27 -10.12 3.62 0.19
CA LYS A 27 -9.79 4.03 1.55
C LYS A 27 -8.30 3.79 1.72
N ASP A 28 -7.55 4.88 1.80
CA ASP A 28 -6.17 4.83 2.27
C ASP A 28 -6.17 4.06 3.60
N GLU A 29 -5.30 3.06 3.70
CA GLU A 29 -5.09 2.32 4.94
C GLU A 29 -4.66 3.33 6.00
N VAL A 30 -5.60 3.69 6.88
CA VAL A 30 -5.31 4.57 8.00
C VAL A 30 -4.38 3.76 8.91
N PRO A 31 -3.12 4.19 9.09
CA PRO A 31 -2.19 3.47 9.93
C PRO A 31 -2.74 3.40 11.36
N ALA A 32 -2.50 2.27 12.05
CA ALA A 32 -2.99 2.05 13.41
C ALA A 32 -2.48 3.11 14.40
N GLU A 33 -1.33 3.73 14.11
CA GLU A 33 -0.72 4.80 14.89
C GLU A 33 -0.41 6.03 14.03
N GLN A 34 -0.34 7.19 14.68
CA GLN A 34 -0.10 8.45 14.00
C GLN A 34 1.31 8.49 13.40
N LEU A 35 1.40 8.51 12.06
CA LEU A 35 2.69 8.55 11.36
C LEU A 35 3.40 9.89 11.57
N GLN A 36 4.61 9.85 12.13
CA GLN A 36 5.48 11.02 12.23
C GLN A 36 6.49 11.03 11.07
N ARG A 37 6.59 12.17 10.38
CA ARG A 37 7.56 12.33 9.28
C ARG A 37 8.97 12.54 9.84
N VAL A 38 9.89 11.68 9.44
CA VAL A 38 11.32 11.82 9.76
C VAL A 38 12.00 12.62 8.64
N ASN A 39 12.68 13.71 8.97
CA ASN A 39 13.48 14.47 8.01
C ASN A 39 14.85 13.80 7.86
N PHE A 40 15.05 13.05 6.77
CA PHE A 40 16.30 12.36 6.50
C PHE A 40 16.80 12.63 5.09
N GLU A 41 18.09 12.93 4.98
CA GLU A 41 18.79 13.09 3.71
C GLU A 41 19.85 12.02 3.58
N VAL A 42 19.89 11.36 2.42
CA VAL A 42 20.78 10.23 2.17
C VAL A 42 21.61 10.48 0.93
N PRO A 43 22.93 10.32 0.98
CA PRO A 43 23.75 10.33 -0.22
C PRO A 43 23.23 9.34 -1.26
N ARG A 44 23.25 9.72 -2.54
CA ARG A 44 22.71 8.92 -3.65
C ARG A 44 23.22 7.47 -3.66
N SER A 45 24.49 7.26 -3.33
CA SER A 45 25.12 5.94 -3.23
C SER A 45 24.48 5.05 -2.16
N LYS A 46 24.08 5.63 -1.02
CA LYS A 46 23.41 4.91 0.07
C LYS A 46 21.92 4.69 -0.24
N HIS A 47 21.25 5.64 -0.89
CA HIS A 47 19.88 5.46 -1.37
C HIS A 47 19.76 4.30 -2.38
N ALA A 48 20.72 4.17 -3.30
CA ALA A 48 20.77 3.04 -4.23
C ALA A 48 20.88 1.69 -3.50
N LYS A 49 21.76 1.60 -2.48
CA LYS A 49 21.89 0.41 -1.63
C LYS A 49 20.59 0.08 -0.90
N LEU A 50 19.91 1.08 -0.34
CA LEU A 50 18.61 0.90 0.33
C LEU A 50 17.56 0.34 -0.64
N LYS A 51 17.46 0.88 -1.85
CA LYS A 51 16.53 0.35 -2.88
C LYS A 51 16.84 -1.10 -3.25
N ILE A 52 18.12 -1.44 -3.42
CA ILE A 52 18.52 -2.81 -3.75
C ILE A 52 18.16 -3.77 -2.62
N LEU A 53 18.40 -3.39 -1.36
CA LEU A 53 18.08 -4.22 -0.19
C LEU A 53 16.57 -4.39 0.01
N ALA A 54 15.79 -3.32 -0.17
CA ALA A 54 14.34 -3.35 -0.10
C ALA A 54 13.74 -4.26 -1.20
N ALA A 55 14.23 -4.12 -2.44
CA ALA A 55 13.81 -4.96 -3.57
C ALA A 55 14.11 -6.45 -3.34
N LYS A 56 15.26 -6.79 -2.74
CA LYS A 56 15.61 -8.18 -2.39
C LYS A 56 14.62 -8.82 -1.41
N ARG A 57 13.97 -8.00 -0.58
CA ARG A 57 12.98 -8.46 0.42
C ARG A 57 11.54 -8.28 -0.07
N ASN A 58 11.33 -7.86 -1.31
CA ASN A 58 10.02 -7.46 -1.87
C ASN A 58 9.28 -6.42 -1.00
N GLN A 59 10.03 -5.58 -0.30
CA GLN A 59 9.50 -4.55 0.60
C GLN A 59 9.74 -3.16 0.02
N SER A 60 8.93 -2.20 0.44
CA SER A 60 9.23 -0.78 0.20
C SER A 60 10.38 -0.31 1.11
N VAL A 61 11.05 0.79 0.77
CA VAL A 61 12.10 1.37 1.64
C VAL A 61 11.51 1.77 3.00
N LYS A 62 10.23 2.18 3.02
CA LYS A 62 9.49 2.48 4.26
C LYS A 62 9.39 1.24 5.13
N GLU A 63 8.81 0.16 4.60
CA GLU A 63 8.66 -1.11 5.33
C GLU A 63 10.00 -1.67 5.81
N PHE A 64 11.03 -1.60 4.97
CA PHE A 64 12.37 -2.06 5.34
C PHE A 64 12.92 -1.29 6.55
N LEU A 65 12.75 0.04 6.57
CA LEU A 65 13.21 0.87 7.69
C LEU A 65 12.36 0.67 8.94
N THR A 66 11.03 0.53 8.79
CA THR A 66 10.14 0.22 9.91
C THR A 66 10.50 -1.13 10.53
N ALA A 67 10.60 -2.19 9.72
CA ALA A 67 10.99 -3.52 10.20
C ALA A 67 12.41 -3.55 10.80
N TYR A 68 13.30 -2.67 10.33
CA TYR A 68 14.63 -2.52 10.94
C TYR A 68 14.53 -1.87 12.33
N ILE A 69 13.66 -0.87 12.51
CA ILE A 69 13.39 -0.26 13.81
C ILE A 69 12.75 -1.28 14.77
N ASP A 70 11.77 -2.05 14.30
CA ASP A 70 11.08 -3.10 15.09
C ASP A 70 12.02 -4.23 15.54
N SER A 71 13.21 -4.35 14.91
CA SER A 71 14.21 -5.35 15.29
C SER A 71 15.09 -4.93 16.48
N PHE A 72 14.99 -3.68 16.93
CA PHE A 72 15.69 -3.23 18.13
C PHE A 72 14.90 -3.64 19.39
N PRO A 73 15.58 -3.95 20.50
CA PRO A 73 14.90 -4.17 21.78
C PRO A 73 14.19 -2.89 22.22
N ASP A 74 12.97 -3.03 22.74
CA ASP A 74 12.30 -1.95 23.48
C ASP A 74 13.13 -1.66 24.75
N GLU A 75 13.46 -0.39 25.00
CA GLU A 75 14.05 0.05 26.28
C GLU A 75 13.10 -0.15 27.46
#